data_AF-R7GAK9-F1
#
_entry.id   AF-R7GAK9-F1
#
_cell.length_a   1.000
_cell.length_b   1.000
_cell.length_c   1.000
_cell.angle_alpha   90.00
_cell.angle_beta   90.00
_cell.angle_gamma   90.00
#
_symmetry.space_group_name_H-M   'P 1'
#
loop_
_entity.id
_entity.type
_entity.pdbx_description
1 polymer ?
#
loop_
_entity_poly.entity_id
_entity_poly.type
_entity_poly.pdbx_seq_one_letter_code
_entity_poly.pdbx_strand_id
1 'polypeptide(L)' 'MEITNRHYLIEQLEDPNFIDDSGASYEATIYYNIACPYFCGDERALCHGKAIENGNREMCFRCKEKWLDSEIDM' A
#
# COMPACT_ATOMS: atom_id res chain seq x y z
N MET A 1 3.36 -21.30 0.22
CA MET A 1 2.50 -20.23 0.76
C MET A 1 3.15 -18.96 0.29
N GLU A 2 2.55 -18.29 -0.68
CA GLU A 2 3.08 -17.04 -1.22
C GLU A 2 2.91 -15.94 -0.17
N ILE A 3 3.96 -15.16 0.08
CA ILE A 3 3.92 -14.02 0.99
C ILE A 3 3.40 -12.84 0.17
N THR A 4 2.37 -12.18 0.68
CA THR A 4 1.80 -10.97 0.07
C THR A 4 2.38 -9.72 0.71
N ASN A 5 2.25 -8.58 0.04
CA ASN A 5 2.62 -7.29 0.63
C ASN A 5 1.90 -7.03 1.97
N ARG A 6 0.66 -7.53 2.12
CA ARG A 6 -0.10 -7.47 3.38
C ARG A 6 0.60 -8.25 4.50
N HIS A 7 1.00 -9.50 4.23
CA HIS A 7 1.71 -10.32 5.21
C HIS A 7 3.04 -9.68 5.59
N TYR A 8 3.82 -9.25 4.60
CA TYR A 8 5.09 -8.58 4.84
C TYR A 8 4.94 -7.35 5.73
N LEU A 9 3.96 -6.48 5.47
CA LEU A 9 3.72 -5.30 6.30
C LEU A 9 3.27 -5.65 7.72
N ILE A 10 2.43 -6.67 7.89
CA ILE A 10 2.02 -7.12 9.23
C ILE A 10 3.24 -7.66 10.00
N GLU A 11 4.07 -8.49 9.38
CA GLU A 11 5.30 -9.01 9.99
C GLU A 11 6.27 -7.89 10.37
N GLN A 12 6.43 -6.87 9.52
CA GLN A 12 7.24 -5.69 9.84
C GLN A 12 6.68 -4.92 11.05
N LEU A 13 5.35 -4.73 11.14
CA LEU A 13 4.72 -4.04 12.27
C LEU A 13 4.77 -4.84 13.58
N GLU A 14 4.92 -6.16 13.49
CA GLU A 14 5.07 -7.06 14.64
C GLU A 14 6.53 -7.21 15.09
N ASP A 15 7.52 -6.79 14.29
CA ASP A 15 8.94 -6.84 14.65
C ASP A 15 9.25 -5.79 15.74
N PRO A 16 9.68 -6.19 16.94
CA PRO A 16 10.00 -5.26 18.03
C PRO A 16 11.19 -4.33 17.73
N ASN A 17 11.95 -4.59 16.65
CA ASN A 17 13.04 -3.74 16.18
C ASN A 17 12.64 -2.88 14.98
N PHE A 18 11.41 -2.99 14.47
CA PHE A 18 10.91 -2.10 13.44
C PHE A 18 10.82 -0.67 14.01
N ILE A 19 11.60 0.24 13.42
CA ILE A 19 11.60 1.64 13.82
C ILE A 19 10.36 2.30 13.20
N ASP A 20 9.29 2.30 13.98
CA ASP A 20 8.08 3.06 13.76
C ASP A 20 8.38 4.56 13.79
N ASP A 21 8.13 5.25 12.68
CA ASP A 21 8.44 6.67 12.53
C ASP A 21 7.44 7.62 13.21
N SER A 22 6.37 7.13 13.89
CA SER A 22 5.53 7.82 14.89
C SER A 22 4.16 7.13 15.17
N GLY A 23 4.10 5.84 15.46
CA GLY A 23 2.84 5.15 15.75
C GLY A 23 2.00 4.81 14.53
N ALA A 24 2.61 4.57 13.36
CA ALA A 24 1.85 4.36 12.13
C ALA A 24 1.10 3.02 12.17
N SER A 25 -0.17 3.06 12.59
CA SER A 25 -1.10 1.93 12.54
C SER A 25 -1.14 1.29 11.14
N TYR A 26 -1.59 0.04 11.02
CA TYR A 26 -1.82 -0.62 9.72
C TYR A 26 -2.55 0.29 8.70
N GLU A 27 -3.55 1.03 9.16
CA GLU A 27 -4.30 1.99 8.34
C GLU A 27 -3.46 3.21 7.94
N ALA A 28 -2.62 3.73 8.85
CA ALA A 28 -1.66 4.79 8.56
C ALA A 28 -0.56 4.32 7.59
N THR A 29 -0.11 3.07 7.68
CA THR A 29 0.81 2.47 6.72
C THR A 29 0.20 2.43 5.31
N ILE A 30 -1.06 2.01 5.17
CA ILE A 30 -1.74 2.03 3.86
C ILE A 30 -1.95 3.46 3.36
N TYR A 31 -2.20 4.40 4.26
CA TYR A 31 -2.52 5.78 3.91
C TYR A 31 -1.28 6.60 3.55
N TYR A 32 -0.22 6.53 4.35
CA TYR A 32 1.02 7.29 4.21
C TYR A 32 2.09 6.57 3.39
N ASN A 33 2.22 5.24 3.50
CA ASN A 33 3.31 4.53 2.84
C ASN A 33 3.00 4.11 1.41
N ILE A 34 1.75 4.19 0.96
CA ILE A 34 1.35 3.97 -0.45
C ILE A 34 0.62 5.22 -0.88
N ALA A 35 1.14 6.01 -1.82
CA ALA A 35 0.42 7.17 -2.30
C ALA A 35 -0.70 6.74 -3.26
N CYS A 36 -1.76 7.54 -3.41
CA CYS A 36 -2.75 7.18 -4.42
C CYS A 36 -2.11 7.32 -5.83
N PRO A 37 -2.13 6.27 -6.66
CA PRO A 37 -1.41 6.23 -7.94
C PRO A 37 -1.78 7.36 -8.91
N TYR A 38 -3.01 7.88 -8.82
CA TYR A 38 -3.50 8.96 -9.67
C TYR A 38 -2.97 10.34 -9.26
N PHE A 39 -2.86 10.60 -7.96
CA PHE A 39 -2.45 11.92 -7.45
C PHE A 39 -0.94 12.05 -7.37
N CYS A 40 -0.24 10.94 -7.10
CA CYS A 40 1.18 10.95 -6.79
C CYS A 40 2.01 10.00 -7.67
N GLY A 41 1.39 9.25 -8.60
CA GLY A 41 2.12 8.40 -9.54
C GLY A 41 2.76 7.15 -8.95
N ASP A 42 2.34 6.68 -7.78
CA ASP A 42 2.95 5.53 -7.08
C ASP A 42 2.90 4.25 -7.92
N GLU A 43 4.07 3.80 -8.39
CA GLU A 43 4.25 2.63 -9.25
C GLU A 43 3.87 1.32 -8.54
N ARG A 44 3.90 1.30 -7.20
CA ARG A 44 3.53 0.12 -6.43
C ARG A 44 2.04 -0.16 -6.53
N ALA A 45 1.20 0.86 -6.65
CA ALA A 45 -0.24 0.64 -6.74
C ALA A 45 -0.64 0.14 -8.14
N LEU A 46 -1.49 -0.89 -8.20
CA LEU A 46 -1.92 -1.57 -9.44
C LEU A 46 -2.75 -0.72 -10.43
N CYS A 47 -2.91 0.57 -10.16
CA CYS A 47 -3.61 1.53 -11.01
C CYS A 47 -2.74 2.71 -11.41
N HIS A 48 -1.42 2.60 -11.26
CA HIS A 48 -0.43 3.53 -11.78
C HIS A 48 -0.73 3.93 -13.24
N GLY A 49 -0.53 5.22 -13.57
CA GLY A 49 -0.61 5.73 -14.94
C GLY A 49 -2.01 5.81 -15.56
N LYS A 50 -3.07 5.53 -14.80
CA LYS A 50 -4.45 5.72 -15.27
C LYS A 50 -4.88 7.19 -15.16
N ALA A 51 -5.72 7.64 -16.09
CA ALA A 51 -6.13 9.04 -16.20
C ALA A 51 -6.84 9.54 -14.92
N ILE A 52 -6.39 10.69 -14.41
CA ILE A 52 -6.86 11.33 -13.15
C ILE A 52 -8.36 11.64 -13.20
N GLU A 53 -8.89 11.84 -14.40
CA GLU A 53 -10.27 12.27 -14.69
C GLU A 53 -11.35 11.34 -14.11
N ASN A 54 -10.98 10.07 -13.84
CA ASN A 54 -11.87 9.06 -13.23
C ASN A 54 -11.40 8.61 -11.84
N GLY A 55 -10.32 9.19 -11.29
CA GLY A 55 -9.77 8.82 -10.01
C GLY A 55 -10.63 9.34 -8.86
N ASN A 56 -11.19 8.46 -8.05
CA ASN A 56 -11.87 8.81 -6.80
C ASN A 56 -11.28 8.04 -5.61
N ARG A 57 -11.67 8.44 -4.39
CA ARG A 57 -11.16 7.83 -3.14
C ARG A 57 -11.40 6.32 -3.08
N GLU A 58 -12.56 5.86 -3.55
CA GLU A 58 -12.91 4.43 -3.58
C GLU A 58 -11.99 3.65 -4.51
N MET A 59 -11.71 4.17 -5.71
CA MET A 59 -10.76 3.56 -6.63
C MET A 59 -9.35 3.54 -6.06
N CYS A 60 -8.86 4.63 -5.45
CA CYS A 60 -7.57 4.64 -4.76
C CYS A 60 -7.49 3.51 -3.72
N PHE A 61 -8.52 3.37 -2.87
CA PHE A 61 -8.57 2.32 -1.85
C PHE A 61 -8.51 0.92 -2.47
N ARG A 62 -9.35 0.63 -3.48
CA ARG A 62 -9.37 -0.68 -4.15
C ARG A 62 -8.04 -1.02 -4.83
N CYS A 63 -7.37 -0.04 -5.42
CA CYS A 63 -6.08 -0.26 -6.07
C CYS A 63 -4.97 -0.55 -5.06
N LYS A 64 -4.98 0.11 -3.89
CA LYS A 64 -4.07 -0.17 -2.78
C LYS A 64 -4.33 -1.55 -2.17
N GLU A 65 -5.59 -1.92 -1.94
CA GLU A 65 -5.96 -3.25 -1.43
C GLU A 65 -5.48 -4.37 -2.35
N LYS A 66 -5.66 -4.22 -3.66
CA LYS A 66 -5.16 -5.22 -4.60
C LYS A 66 -3.64 -5.36 -4.59
N TRP A 67 -2.90 -4.27 -4.34
CA TRP A 67 -1.45 -4.36 -4.17
C TRP A 67 -1.09 -5.11 -2.88
N LEU A 68 -1.79 -4.84 -1.78
CA LEU A 68 -1.61 -5.58 -0.53
C LEU A 68 -1.80 -7.09 -0.72
N ASP A 69 -2.76 -7.48 -1.55
CA ASP A 69 -3.07 -8.88 -1.84
C ASP A 69 -2.18 -9.49 -2.94
N SER A 70 -1.37 -8.68 -3.64
CA SER A 70 -0.38 -9.19 -4.58
C SER A 70 0.85 -9.72 -3.86
N GLU A 71 1.51 -10.69 -4.49
CA GLU A 71 2.78 -11.24 -4.04
C GLU A 71 3.85 -10.15 -3.98
N ILE A 72 4.80 -10.31 -3.07
CA ILE A 72 6.00 -9.46 -3.06
C ILE A 72 6.85 -9.79 -4.30
N ASP A 73 7.14 -8.78 -5.12
CA ASP A 73 8.20 -8.88 -6.12
C ASP A 73 9.54 -8.98 -5.38
N MET A 74 10.23 -10.13 -5.51
CA MET A 74 11.55 -10.40 -4.91
C MET A 74 12.69 -9.75 -5.70
#